data_AF-A0A535F0F5-F1
#
_entry.id   AF-A0A535F0F5-F1
#
_cell.length_a   1.000
_cell.length_b   1.000
_cell.length_c   1.000
_cell.angle_alpha   90.00
_cell.angle_beta   90.00
_cell.angle_gamma   90.00
#
_symmetry.space_group_name_H-M   'P 1'
#
loop_
_entity.id
_entity.type
_entity.pdbx_description
1 polymer ?
#
loop_
_entity_poly.entity_id
_entity_poly.type
_entity_poly.pdbx_seq_one_letter_code
_entity_poly.pdbx_strand_id
1 'polypeptide(L)'
;MKQTQQSRDGTSQNKFSEKDSIVSKQPDPQPQGIGMAVAFDWGLAVQILVTPFLPLFLPNTGFFKAFKLSPALTTVVSFLISLPFVALLAIFGEGVRRGWRWTRPVQIGANTLGFLGGFATLPGLWQGSKEGNYWSLVTAVILLIFSPLIAWRLSRPVTKQWFATVNSKDARRRHGGSWPWLILLWAIAGGVLQAIASSINSSR
;
A
#
# COMPACT_ATOMS: atom_id res chain seq x y z
N MET A 1 39.98 30.27 -77.87
CA MET A 1 39.01 31.18 -77.20
C MET A 1 38.62 30.59 -75.86
N LYS A 2 38.57 31.43 -74.83
CA LYS A 2 38.27 31.11 -73.42
C LYS A 2 36.89 30.48 -73.25
N GLN A 3 36.75 29.52 -72.33
CA GLN A 3 35.87 29.68 -71.16
C GLN A 3 36.11 28.63 -70.07
N THR A 4 36.49 29.18 -68.93
CA THR A 4 36.52 28.66 -67.55
C THR A 4 35.10 28.38 -67.04
N GLN A 5 35.00 27.68 -65.89
CA GLN A 5 33.85 27.52 -64.95
C GLN A 5 33.13 26.16 -65.05
N GLN A 6 32.84 25.44 -63.96
CA GLN A 6 33.02 25.68 -62.53
C GLN A 6 32.69 24.39 -61.78
N SER A 7 33.62 23.93 -60.96
CA SER A 7 33.36 22.96 -59.88
C SER A 7 32.41 23.60 -58.87
N ARG A 8 31.33 22.90 -58.49
CA ARG A 8 30.60 23.17 -57.25
C ARG A 8 30.14 21.87 -56.60
N ASP A 9 30.71 21.65 -55.42
CA ASP A 9 30.30 20.73 -54.37
C ASP A 9 28.79 20.73 -54.12
N GLY A 10 28.24 19.53 -54.06
CA GLY A 10 26.87 19.26 -53.66
C GLY A 10 26.82 18.08 -52.70
N THR A 11 27.67 18.06 -51.67
CA THR A 11 27.66 17.00 -50.65
C THR A 11 27.80 17.61 -49.26
N SER A 12 26.79 18.38 -48.82
CA SER A 12 26.72 18.84 -47.43
C SER A 12 25.33 19.33 -47.03
N GLN A 13 24.27 18.53 -47.25
CA GLN A 13 22.99 18.76 -46.57
C GLN A 13 22.24 17.45 -46.30
N ASN A 14 22.80 16.58 -45.46
CA ASN A 14 22.00 15.52 -44.83
C ASN A 14 22.59 15.08 -43.48
N LYS A 15 22.96 16.06 -42.65
CA LYS A 15 23.48 15.83 -41.28
C LYS A 15 22.83 16.72 -40.22
N PHE A 16 21.72 17.37 -40.54
CA PHE A 16 21.06 18.30 -39.61
C PHE A 16 19.72 17.79 -39.05
N SER A 17 19.18 16.65 -39.51
CA SER A 17 17.85 16.19 -39.07
C SER A 17 17.86 15.07 -38.01
N GLU A 18 19.02 14.65 -37.51
CA GLU A 18 19.15 13.60 -36.47
C GLU A 18 19.59 14.16 -35.11
N LYS A 19 19.58 15.48 -34.93
CA LYS A 19 19.98 16.13 -33.67
C LYS A 19 18.81 16.68 -32.84
N ASP A 20 17.59 16.65 -33.37
CA ASP A 20 16.38 17.17 -32.70
C ASP A 20 15.57 16.09 -31.95
N SER A 21 16.05 14.84 -31.91
CA SER A 21 15.36 13.72 -31.23
C SER A 21 15.76 13.51 -29.77
N ILE A 22 16.59 14.40 -29.18
CA ILE A 22 16.83 14.41 -27.74
C ILE A 22 15.85 15.40 -27.08
N VAL A 23 14.55 15.21 -27.32
CA VAL A 23 13.56 15.59 -26.31
C VAL A 23 13.95 14.78 -25.09
N SER A 24 14.58 15.42 -24.11
CA SER A 24 14.89 14.81 -22.82
C SER A 24 13.60 14.14 -22.34
N LYS A 25 13.51 12.81 -22.41
CA LYS A 25 12.48 12.05 -21.70
C LYS A 25 12.67 12.42 -20.24
N GLN A 26 11.95 13.43 -19.78
CA GLN A 26 11.85 13.77 -18.37
C GLN A 26 11.55 12.44 -17.67
N PRO A 27 12.39 12.02 -16.70
CA PRO A 27 12.20 10.74 -16.06
C PRO A 27 10.78 10.68 -15.53
N ASP A 28 10.02 9.64 -15.93
CA ASP A 28 8.64 9.47 -15.50
C ASP A 28 8.56 9.69 -13.99
N PRO A 29 7.69 10.60 -13.51
CA PRO A 29 7.62 10.94 -12.10
C PRO A 29 7.50 9.66 -11.30
N GLN A 30 8.49 9.40 -10.43
CA GLN A 30 8.53 8.19 -9.63
C GLN A 30 7.68 8.43 -8.38
N PRO A 31 6.45 7.89 -8.31
CA PRO A 31 5.61 8.09 -7.15
C PRO A 31 6.22 7.39 -5.94
N GLN A 32 6.14 8.04 -4.78
CA GLN A 32 6.67 7.50 -3.54
C GLN A 32 5.54 6.93 -2.69
N GLY A 33 5.83 5.82 -2.00
CA GLY A 33 4.93 5.27 -0.99
C GLY A 33 3.79 4.39 -1.51
N ILE A 34 3.65 4.18 -2.82
CA ILE A 34 2.63 3.28 -3.39
C ILE A 34 2.76 1.86 -2.81
N GLY A 35 3.97 1.28 -2.85
CA GLY A 35 4.16 -0.08 -2.32
C GLY A 35 3.79 -0.23 -0.86
N MET A 36 4.14 0.75 -0.02
CA MET A 36 3.79 0.73 1.40
C MET A 36 2.28 0.87 1.62
N ALA A 37 1.62 1.75 0.85
CA ALA A 37 0.17 1.91 0.92
C ALA A 37 -0.57 0.61 0.51
N VAL A 38 -0.16 -0.02 -0.60
CA VAL A 38 -0.76 -1.28 -1.05
C VAL A 38 -0.48 -2.41 -0.05
N ALA A 39 0.74 -2.51 0.48
CA ALA A 39 1.09 -3.49 1.50
C ALA A 39 0.26 -3.30 2.78
N PHE A 40 0.01 -2.05 3.18
CA PHE A 40 -0.84 -1.73 4.32
C PHE A 40 -2.29 -2.14 4.09
N ASP A 41 -2.89 -1.78 2.95
CA ASP A 41 -4.28 -2.09 2.63
C ASP A 41 -4.52 -3.60 2.51
N TRP A 42 -3.63 -4.29 1.80
CA TRP A 42 -3.68 -5.75 1.69
C TRP A 42 -3.34 -6.43 3.01
N GLY A 43 -2.46 -5.85 3.83
CA GLY A 43 -2.16 -6.33 5.17
C GLY A 43 -3.36 -6.26 6.10
N LEU A 44 -4.13 -5.16 6.05
CA LEU A 44 -5.41 -5.06 6.75
C LEU A 44 -6.43 -6.08 6.23
N ALA A 45 -6.47 -6.32 4.92
CA ALA A 45 -7.33 -7.36 4.34
C ALA A 45 -6.96 -8.75 4.88
N VAL A 46 -5.66 -9.09 4.94
CA VAL A 46 -5.18 -10.33 5.55
C VAL A 46 -5.49 -10.39 7.04
N GLN A 47 -5.29 -9.30 7.78
CA GLN A 47 -5.60 -9.24 9.21
C GLN A 47 -7.06 -9.63 9.45
N ILE A 48 -7.98 -8.99 8.73
CA ILE A 48 -9.42 -9.25 8.83
C ILE A 48 -9.75 -10.68 8.42
N LEU A 49 -9.11 -11.20 7.36
CA LEU A 49 -9.32 -12.56 6.87
C LEU A 49 -8.88 -13.63 7.87
N VAL A 50 -7.78 -13.40 8.59
CA VAL A 50 -7.19 -14.36 9.53
C VAL A 50 -7.85 -14.31 10.92
N THR A 51 -8.33 -13.14 11.34
CA THR A 51 -8.90 -12.92 12.69
C THR A 51 -9.97 -13.95 13.12
N PRO A 52 -10.94 -14.35 12.27
CA PRO A 52 -11.96 -15.36 12.62
C PRO A 52 -11.39 -16.73 13.04
N PHE A 53 -10.18 -17.07 12.61
CA PHE A 53 -9.53 -18.36 12.86
C PHE A 53 -8.58 -18.33 14.05
N LEU A 54 -8.15 -17.15 14.50
CA LEU A 54 -7.25 -17.02 15.66
C LEU A 54 -7.75 -17.71 16.94
N PRO A 55 -9.05 -17.68 17.30
CA PRO A 55 -9.53 -18.40 18.48
C PRO A 55 -9.29 -19.92 18.45
N LEU A 56 -9.04 -20.52 17.28
CA LEU A 56 -8.70 -21.95 17.17
C LEU A 56 -7.29 -22.26 17.68
N PHE A 57 -6.41 -21.25 17.75
CA PHE A 57 -5.01 -21.38 18.15
C PHE A 57 -4.69 -20.59 19.43
N LEU A 58 -5.44 -19.51 19.68
CA LEU A 58 -5.27 -18.60 20.82
C LEU A 58 -6.57 -18.60 21.65
N PRO A 59 -6.67 -19.39 22.73
CA PRO A 59 -7.87 -19.42 23.56
C PRO A 59 -8.14 -18.03 24.16
N ASN A 60 -9.43 -17.67 24.26
CA ASN A 60 -9.96 -16.38 24.76
C ASN A 60 -9.86 -15.14 23.85
N THR A 61 -9.35 -15.24 22.62
CA THR A 61 -9.37 -14.12 21.67
C THR A 61 -10.66 -14.17 20.83
N GLY A 62 -11.72 -13.44 21.20
CA GLY A 62 -12.99 -13.56 20.49
C GLY A 62 -13.80 -12.26 20.45
N PHE A 63 -13.76 -11.56 19.31
CA PHE A 63 -14.58 -10.37 19.02
C PHE A 63 -16.09 -10.69 18.97
N PHE A 64 -16.46 -11.93 18.64
CA PHE A 64 -17.83 -12.36 18.35
C PHE A 64 -18.43 -13.31 19.38
N LYS A 65 -17.94 -13.27 20.64
CA LYS A 65 -18.57 -13.99 21.76
C LYS A 65 -20.05 -13.61 21.98
N ALA A 66 -20.48 -12.47 21.44
CA ALA A 66 -21.84 -11.95 21.56
C ALA A 66 -22.94 -12.86 20.99
N PHE A 67 -22.65 -13.69 19.99
CA PHE A 67 -23.70 -14.46 19.29
C PHE A 67 -24.08 -15.78 19.96
N LYS A 68 -23.43 -16.18 21.07
CA LYS A 68 -23.68 -17.46 21.79
C LYS A 68 -23.71 -18.70 20.86
N LEU A 69 -22.98 -18.67 19.74
CA LEU A 69 -22.90 -19.79 18.81
C LEU A 69 -21.84 -20.80 19.27
N SER A 70 -21.87 -22.00 18.68
CA SER A 70 -20.75 -22.94 18.85
C SER A 70 -19.47 -22.35 18.25
N PRO A 71 -18.27 -22.69 18.77
CA PRO A 71 -17.02 -22.10 18.29
C PRO A 71 -16.81 -22.20 16.77
N ALA A 72 -17.12 -23.37 16.19
CA ALA A 72 -17.02 -23.58 14.75
C ALA A 72 -17.97 -22.67 13.96
N LEU A 73 -19.21 -22.50 14.44
CA LEU A 73 -20.20 -21.66 13.79
C LEU A 73 -19.85 -20.17 13.95
N THR A 74 -19.32 -19.75 15.10
CA THR A 74 -18.78 -18.39 15.28
C THR A 74 -17.69 -18.11 14.26
N THR A 75 -16.70 -18.99 14.09
CA THR A 75 -15.64 -18.80 13.09
C THR A 75 -16.20 -18.68 11.66
N VAL A 76 -17.11 -19.56 11.26
CA VAL A 76 -17.71 -19.52 9.91
C VAL A 76 -18.50 -18.23 9.69
N VAL A 77 -19.37 -17.85 10.64
CA VAL A 77 -20.18 -16.63 10.53
C VAL A 77 -19.30 -15.39 10.52
N SER A 78 -18.32 -15.29 11.41
CA SER A 78 -17.37 -14.18 11.44
C SER A 78 -16.54 -14.09 10.15
N PHE A 79 -16.12 -15.22 9.59
CA PHE A 79 -15.42 -15.27 8.31
C PHE A 79 -16.31 -14.75 7.18
N LEU A 80 -17.54 -15.23 7.06
CA LEU A 80 -18.48 -14.79 6.01
C LEU A 80 -18.79 -13.30 6.12
N ILE A 81 -19.01 -12.77 7.33
CA ILE A 81 -19.23 -11.34 7.58
C ILE A 81 -18.00 -10.52 7.19
N SER A 82 -16.78 -11.06 7.36
CA SER A 82 -15.53 -10.36 7.08
C SER A 82 -15.26 -10.17 5.58
N LEU A 83 -15.72 -11.09 4.72
CA LEU A 83 -15.45 -11.11 3.28
C LEU A 83 -15.72 -9.79 2.54
N PRO A 84 -16.86 -9.09 2.72
CA PRO A 84 -17.07 -7.79 2.05
C PRO A 84 -16.02 -6.75 2.43
N PHE A 85 -15.55 -6.73 3.68
CA PHE A 85 -14.51 -5.81 4.14
C PHE A 85 -13.14 -6.17 3.56
N VAL A 86 -12.81 -7.47 3.51
CA VAL A 86 -11.59 -7.98 2.85
C VAL A 86 -11.58 -7.58 1.37
N ALA A 87 -12.70 -7.79 0.66
CA ALA A 87 -12.84 -7.43 -0.74
C ALA A 87 -12.68 -5.91 -0.95
N LEU A 88 -13.30 -5.11 -0.09
CA LEU A 88 -13.17 -3.64 -0.13
C LEU A 88 -11.71 -3.20 -0.02
N LEU A 89 -10.96 -3.71 0.95
CA LEU A 89 -9.55 -3.36 1.16
C LEU A 89 -8.64 -3.89 0.04
N ALA A 90 -8.90 -5.10 -0.46
CA ALA A 90 -8.17 -5.67 -1.58
C ALA A 90 -8.35 -4.83 -2.86
N ILE A 91 -9.59 -4.44 -3.16
CA ILE A 91 -9.94 -3.57 -4.30
C ILE A 91 -9.34 -2.18 -4.11
N PHE A 92 -9.39 -1.64 -2.89
CA PHE A 92 -8.82 -0.33 -2.59
C PHE A 92 -7.30 -0.31 -2.80
N GLY A 93 -6.57 -1.29 -2.26
CA GLY A 93 -5.13 -1.44 -2.49
C GLY A 93 -4.80 -1.66 -3.98
N GLU A 94 -5.62 -2.43 -4.70
CA GLU A 94 -5.49 -2.55 -6.16
C GLU A 94 -5.74 -1.22 -6.89
N GLY A 95 -6.67 -0.41 -6.40
CA GLY A 95 -6.94 0.94 -6.88
C GLY A 95 -5.75 1.89 -6.67
N VAL A 96 -5.09 1.82 -5.51
CA VAL A 96 -3.82 2.52 -5.25
C VAL A 96 -2.75 2.06 -6.23
N ARG A 97 -2.58 0.75 -6.42
CA ARG A 97 -1.61 0.16 -7.37
C ARG A 97 -1.85 0.62 -8.81
N ARG A 98 -3.11 0.73 -9.22
CA ARG A 98 -3.57 1.17 -10.54
C ARG A 98 -3.63 2.70 -10.70
N GLY A 99 -3.33 3.47 -9.65
CA GLY A 99 -3.31 4.92 -9.71
C GLY A 99 -4.68 5.57 -9.81
N TRP A 100 -5.73 4.99 -9.21
CA TRP A 100 -7.05 5.62 -9.16
C TRP A 100 -6.99 6.95 -8.39
N ARG A 101 -7.50 8.03 -9.00
CA ARG A 101 -7.35 9.41 -8.48
C ARG A 101 -7.89 9.59 -7.05
N TRP A 102 -8.99 8.92 -6.73
CA TRP A 102 -9.68 9.06 -5.45
C TRP A 102 -9.03 8.26 -4.31
N THR A 103 -8.22 7.24 -4.61
CA THR A 103 -7.60 6.42 -3.57
C THR A 103 -6.51 7.18 -2.82
N ARG A 104 -5.81 8.12 -3.48
CA ARG A 104 -4.78 8.96 -2.83
C ARG A 104 -5.31 9.78 -1.65
N PRO A 105 -6.32 10.67 -1.81
CA PRO A 105 -6.83 11.45 -0.68
C PRO A 105 -7.45 10.58 0.41
N VAL A 106 -8.15 9.49 0.05
CA VAL A 106 -8.68 8.53 1.03
C VAL A 106 -7.55 7.90 1.85
N GLN A 107 -6.46 7.49 1.18
CA GLN A 107 -5.33 6.84 1.87
C GLN A 107 -4.58 7.80 2.78
N ILE A 108 -4.40 9.05 2.36
CA ILE A 108 -3.84 10.11 3.23
C ILE A 108 -4.73 10.31 4.46
N GLY A 109 -6.04 10.44 4.26
CA GLY A 109 -7.00 10.63 5.35
C GLY A 109 -7.00 9.46 6.33
N ALA A 110 -7.16 8.23 5.83
CA ALA A 110 -7.18 7.02 6.63
C ALA A 110 -5.88 6.81 7.41
N ASN A 111 -4.71 7.02 6.81
CA ASN A 111 -3.42 6.88 7.49
C ASN A 111 -3.18 8.02 8.50
N THR A 112 -3.68 9.22 8.25
CA THR A 112 -3.64 10.32 9.24
C THR A 112 -4.51 9.98 10.45
N LEU A 113 -5.72 9.46 10.23
CA LEU A 113 -6.59 9.00 11.30
C LEU A 113 -5.99 7.82 12.06
N GLY A 114 -5.38 6.86 11.34
CA GLY A 114 -4.66 5.75 11.95
C GLY A 114 -3.51 6.22 12.83
N PHE A 115 -2.74 7.23 12.39
CA PHE A 115 -1.70 7.86 13.20
C PHE A 115 -2.24 8.46 14.49
N LEU A 116 -3.34 9.24 14.40
CA LEU A 116 -4.00 9.80 15.58
C LEU A 116 -4.52 8.70 16.52
N GLY A 117 -5.14 7.66 15.97
CA GLY A 117 -5.58 6.48 16.72
C GLY A 117 -4.43 5.72 17.38
N GLY A 118 -3.22 5.77 16.81
CA GLY A 118 -2.01 5.19 17.37
C GLY A 118 -1.70 5.68 18.78
N PHE A 119 -1.98 6.94 19.09
CA PHE A 119 -1.77 7.48 20.45
C PHE A 119 -2.68 6.83 21.48
N ALA A 120 -3.89 6.41 21.10
CA ALA A 120 -4.80 5.69 21.99
C ALA A 120 -4.27 4.29 22.36
N THR A 121 -3.29 3.76 21.62
CA THR A 121 -2.67 2.46 21.92
C THR A 121 -1.53 2.54 22.94
N LEU A 122 -1.01 3.75 23.22
CA LEU A 122 0.14 3.95 24.10
C LEU A 122 -0.09 3.52 25.56
N PRO A 123 -1.25 3.77 26.20
CA PRO A 123 -1.50 3.28 27.55
C PRO A 123 -1.42 1.76 27.65
N GLY A 124 -2.01 1.05 26.68
CA GLY A 124 -1.97 -0.41 26.60
C GLY A 124 -0.58 -0.95 26.31
N LEU A 125 0.21 -0.26 25.47
CA LEU A 125 1.62 -0.59 25.25
C LEU A 125 2.45 -0.42 26.53
N TRP A 126 2.26 0.70 27.25
CA TRP A 126 2.97 0.98 28.48
C TRP A 126 2.68 -0.07 29.55
N GLN A 127 1.40 -0.36 29.81
CA GLN A 127 1.01 -1.38 30.78
C GLN A 127 1.49 -2.77 30.36
N GLY A 128 1.29 -3.14 29.10
CA GLY A 128 1.76 -4.42 28.55
C GLY A 128 3.27 -4.60 28.72
N SER A 129 4.07 -3.56 28.47
CA SER A 129 5.53 -3.61 28.61
C SER A 129 6.00 -3.89 30.04
N LYS A 130 5.27 -3.39 31.06
CA LYS A 130 5.56 -3.69 32.47
C LYS A 130 5.30 -5.16 32.83
N GLU A 131 4.40 -5.80 32.09
CA GLU A 131 4.03 -7.21 32.26
C GLU A 131 4.80 -8.13 31.30
N GLY A 132 5.80 -7.60 30.57
CA GLY A 132 6.59 -8.35 29.58
C GLY A 132 5.85 -8.67 28.27
N ASN A 133 4.69 -8.06 28.03
CA ASN A 133 3.91 -8.22 26.80
C ASN A 133 4.20 -7.07 25.82
N TYR A 134 4.90 -7.41 24.73
CA TYR A 134 5.29 -6.45 23.69
C TYR A 134 4.42 -6.53 22.43
N TRP A 135 3.33 -7.31 22.41
CA TRP A 135 2.50 -7.46 21.21
C TRP A 135 1.87 -6.13 20.75
N SER A 136 1.49 -5.25 21.68
CA SER A 136 1.04 -3.89 21.40
C SER A 136 2.05 -3.05 20.60
N LEU A 137 3.34 -3.39 20.67
CA LEU A 137 4.38 -2.67 19.94
C LEU A 137 4.18 -2.79 18.44
N VAL A 138 3.71 -3.94 17.94
CA VAL A 138 3.42 -4.15 16.51
C VAL A 138 2.39 -3.12 16.04
N THR A 139 1.26 -3.02 16.75
CA THR A 139 0.22 -2.05 16.43
C THR A 139 0.71 -0.60 16.57
N ALA A 140 1.46 -0.28 17.62
CA ALA A 140 2.01 1.05 17.82
C ALA A 140 2.99 1.44 16.70
N VAL A 141 3.86 0.53 16.25
CA VAL A 141 4.78 0.77 15.12
C VAL A 141 4.00 1.00 13.83
N ILE A 142 2.98 0.18 13.55
CA ILE A 142 2.14 0.35 12.37
C ILE A 142 1.46 1.74 12.38
N LEU A 143 0.84 2.11 13.48
CA LEU A 143 0.07 3.35 13.56
C LEU A 143 0.95 4.60 13.71
N LEU A 144 1.98 4.58 14.55
CA LEU A 144 2.80 5.74 14.89
C LEU A 144 4.00 5.96 13.96
N ILE A 145 4.40 4.95 13.18
CA ILE A 145 5.54 5.04 12.26
C ILE A 145 5.07 4.85 10.81
N PHE A 146 4.46 3.72 10.48
CA PHE A 146 4.13 3.42 9.08
C PHE A 146 3.00 4.31 8.54
N SER A 147 1.91 4.50 9.30
CA SER A 147 0.80 5.34 8.86
C SER A 147 1.22 6.79 8.52
N PRO A 148 1.88 7.57 9.40
CA PRO A 148 2.28 8.93 9.06
C PRO A 148 3.31 8.96 7.91
N LEU A 149 4.18 7.96 7.81
CA LEU A 149 5.13 7.84 6.70
C LEU A 149 4.41 7.63 5.35
N ILE A 150 3.38 6.78 5.31
CA ILE A 150 2.54 6.55 4.12
C ILE A 150 1.84 7.85 3.73
N ALA A 151 1.15 8.49 4.68
CA ALA A 151 0.43 9.75 4.44
C ALA A 151 1.38 10.83 3.89
N TRP A 152 2.57 10.97 4.48
CA TRP A 152 3.58 11.93 4.05
C TRP A 152 4.10 11.64 2.64
N ARG A 153 4.45 10.39 2.32
CA ARG A 153 4.94 10.03 0.97
C ARG A 153 3.88 10.21 -0.12
N LEU A 154 2.62 9.92 0.19
CA LEU A 154 1.50 10.13 -0.74
C LEU A 154 1.14 11.61 -0.93
N SER A 155 1.52 12.46 0.04
CA SER A 155 1.33 13.91 -0.03
C SER A 155 2.39 14.63 -0.88
N ARG A 156 3.48 13.95 -1.27
CA ARG A 156 4.55 14.54 -2.10
C ARG A 156 4.00 15.02 -3.45
N PRO A 157 4.46 16.19 -3.97
CA PRO A 157 4.01 16.73 -5.25
C PRO A 157 4.16 15.75 -6.42
N VAL A 158 5.29 15.02 -6.47
CA VAL A 158 5.56 14.00 -7.49
C VAL A 158 4.50 12.90 -7.48
N THR A 159 4.14 12.40 -6.29
CA THR A 159 3.09 11.38 -6.14
C THR A 159 1.71 11.93 -6.51
N LYS A 160 1.40 13.16 -6.10
CA LYS A 160 0.15 13.86 -6.49
C LYS A 160 0.03 13.96 -8.01
N GLN A 161 1.09 14.40 -8.69
CA GLN A 161 1.10 14.53 -10.15
C GLN A 161 0.98 13.17 -10.84
N TRP A 162 1.64 12.14 -10.32
CA TRP A 162 1.50 10.79 -10.84
C TRP A 162 0.05 10.29 -10.80
N PHE A 163 -0.64 10.38 -9.65
CA PHE A 163 -2.05 9.98 -9.53
C PHE A 163 -2.98 10.82 -10.42
N ALA A 164 -2.64 12.08 -10.70
CA ALA A 164 -3.44 12.93 -11.57
C ALA A 164 -3.33 12.53 -13.05
N THR A 165 -2.16 12.05 -13.48
CA THR A 165 -1.83 11.89 -14.90
C THR A 165 -1.76 10.44 -15.38
N VAL A 166 -1.54 9.48 -14.49
CA VAL A 166 -1.31 8.09 -14.87
C VAL A 166 -2.57 7.40 -15.40
N ASN A 167 -2.42 6.61 -16.47
CA ASN A 167 -3.44 5.67 -16.93
C ASN A 167 -3.34 4.35 -16.15
N SER A 168 -4.47 3.75 -15.79
CA SER A 168 -4.47 2.47 -15.05
C SER A 168 -3.76 1.32 -15.76
N LYS A 169 -3.73 1.29 -17.10
CA LYS A 169 -2.98 0.28 -17.85
C LYS A 169 -1.47 0.44 -17.63
N ASP A 170 -0.98 1.68 -17.70
CA ASP A 170 0.45 1.98 -17.49
C ASP A 170 0.86 1.78 -16.03
N ALA A 171 0.02 2.17 -15.08
CA ALA A 171 0.23 1.90 -13.65
C ALA A 171 0.32 0.39 -13.37
N ARG A 172 -0.60 -0.41 -13.96
CA ARG A 172 -0.59 -1.87 -13.83
C ARG A 172 0.67 -2.49 -14.43
N ARG A 173 1.14 -1.97 -15.58
CA ARG A 173 2.39 -2.42 -16.21
C ARG A 173 3.59 -2.10 -15.33
N ARG A 174 3.66 -0.89 -14.77
CA ARG A 174 4.74 -0.45 -13.86
C ARG A 174 4.82 -1.29 -12.59
N HIS A 175 3.66 -1.59 -11.99
CA HIS A 175 3.56 -2.41 -10.77
C HIS A 175 3.16 -3.86 -11.09
N GLY A 176 3.61 -4.39 -12.23
CA GLY A 176 3.37 -5.77 -12.68
C GLY A 176 4.54 -6.71 -12.34
N GLY A 177 4.53 -7.91 -12.94
CA GLY A 177 5.61 -8.89 -12.76
C GLY A 177 5.71 -9.43 -11.33
N SER A 178 6.91 -9.43 -10.76
CA SER A 178 7.19 -9.91 -9.40
C SER A 178 6.74 -8.94 -8.30
N TRP A 179 6.47 -7.68 -8.64
CA TRP A 179 6.17 -6.63 -7.66
C TRP A 179 4.94 -6.94 -6.80
N PRO A 180 3.77 -7.34 -7.35
CA PRO A 180 2.61 -7.67 -6.52
C PRO A 180 2.86 -8.82 -5.55
N TRP A 181 3.68 -9.79 -5.94
CA TRP A 181 4.02 -10.93 -5.10
C TRP A 181 4.88 -10.52 -3.90
N LEU A 182 5.85 -9.63 -4.12
CA LEU A 182 6.63 -9.07 -3.03
C LEU A 182 5.74 -8.29 -2.05
N ILE A 183 4.82 -7.47 -2.56
CA ILE A 183 3.87 -6.72 -1.72
C ILE A 183 2.94 -7.66 -0.97
N LEU A 184 2.45 -8.71 -1.63
CA LEU A 184 1.59 -9.71 -1.00
C LEU A 184 2.31 -10.44 0.12
N LEU A 185 3.59 -10.80 -0.04
CA LEU A 185 4.39 -11.42 1.01
C LEU A 185 4.46 -10.52 2.27
N TRP A 186 4.76 -9.23 2.08
CA TRP A 186 4.80 -8.27 3.19
C TRP A 186 3.42 -8.02 3.80
N ALA A 187 2.37 -7.99 2.98
CA ALA A 187 0.99 -7.87 3.45
C ALA A 187 0.59 -9.09 4.30
N ILE A 188 0.97 -10.30 3.90
CA ILE A 188 0.70 -11.52 4.68
C ILE A 188 1.43 -11.45 6.03
N ALA A 189 2.74 -11.19 6.00
CA ALA A 189 3.54 -11.12 7.22
C ALA A 189 3.00 -10.05 8.19
N GLY A 190 2.79 -8.82 7.70
CA GLY A 190 2.27 -7.72 8.51
C GLY A 190 0.84 -7.95 9.00
N GLY A 191 -0.04 -8.45 8.14
CA GLY A 191 -1.44 -8.71 8.46
C GLY A 191 -1.62 -9.80 9.51
N VAL A 192 -0.88 -10.90 9.40
CA VAL A 192 -0.90 -11.98 10.41
C VAL A 192 -0.35 -11.49 11.74
N LEU A 193 0.80 -10.80 11.74
CA LEU A 193 1.39 -10.23 12.97
C LEU A 193 0.42 -9.28 13.66
N GLN A 194 -0.22 -8.40 12.90
CA GLN A 194 -1.20 -7.45 13.44
C GLN A 194 -2.47 -8.13 13.92
N ALA A 195 -2.93 -9.20 13.26
CA ALA A 195 -4.09 -9.98 13.70
C ALA A 195 -3.83 -10.59 15.09
N ILE A 196 -2.66 -11.20 15.28
CA ILE A 196 -2.22 -11.76 16.56
C ILE A 196 -2.13 -10.66 17.61
N ALA A 197 -1.44 -9.55 17.30
CA ALA A 197 -1.26 -8.44 18.22
C ALA A 197 -2.60 -7.86 18.70
N SER A 198 -3.53 -7.61 17.78
CA SER A 198 -4.86 -7.08 18.10
C SER A 198 -5.67 -8.06 18.95
N SER A 199 -5.59 -9.36 18.66
CA SER A 199 -6.34 -10.40 19.34
C SER A 199 -5.89 -10.62 20.78
N ILE A 200 -4.58 -10.59 21.02
CA ILE A 200 -4.01 -10.67 22.38
C ILE A 200 -4.41 -9.45 23.21
N ASN A 201 -4.40 -8.26 22.61
CA ASN A 201 -4.77 -7.04 23.31
C ASN A 201 -6.26 -6.95 23.66
N SER A 202 -7.16 -7.48 22.83
CA SER A 202 -8.61 -7.51 23.11
C SER A 202 -9.05 -8.56 24.13
N SER A 203 -8.14 -9.39 24.63
CA SER A 203 -8.43 -10.46 25.60
C SER A 203 -8.22 -10.05 27.07
N ARG A 204 -7.83 -8.80 27.31
CA ARG A 204 -7.61 -8.18 28.63
C ARG A 204 -8.64 -7.08 28.85
#